data_AF-A0A2M7YI99-F1
#
_entry.id   AF-A0A2M7YI99-F1
#
_cell.length_a   1.000
_cell.length_b   1.000
_cell.length_c   1.000
_cell.angle_alpha   90.00
_cell.angle_beta   90.00
_cell.angle_gamma   90.00
#
_symmetry.space_group_name_H-M   'P 1'
#
loop_
_entity.id
_entity.type
_entity.pdbx_description
1 polymer ?
#
loop_
_entity_poly.entity_id
_entity_poly.type
_entity_poly.pdbx_seq_one_letter_code
_entity_poly.pdbx_strand_id
1 'polypeptide(L)'
;ADLGILEIAALLHDICKSDELKCQGKFCHAEKGARLAEEILRKYGFGEEIIAAISHCIITHRTRNNFQPETKEAKILYDADKLDAIGAIGIARNFMVAELIKTPVLYTG
;
A
#
# COMPACT_ATOMS: atom_id res chain seq x y z
N ALA A 1 -5.78 13.53 13.22
CA ALA A 1 -5.50 12.85 11.96
C ALA A 1 -6.55 13.34 11.01
N ASP A 2 -6.16 13.74 9.82
CA ASP A 2 -7.08 14.17 8.79
C ASP A 2 -7.73 12.95 8.13
N LEU A 3 -9.06 12.87 8.19
CA LEU A 3 -9.81 11.74 7.62
C LEU A 3 -9.82 11.77 6.10
N GLY A 4 -9.80 12.95 5.46
CA GLY A 4 -9.75 13.05 4.00
C GLY A 4 -8.44 12.53 3.43
N ILE A 5 -7.31 12.83 4.07
CA ILE A 5 -6.01 12.24 3.72
C ILE A 5 -6.06 10.72 3.89
N LEU A 6 -6.59 10.22 5.02
CA LEU A 6 -6.65 8.78 5.30
C LEU A 6 -7.56 8.02 4.33
N GLU A 7 -8.73 8.54 4.01
CA GLU A 7 -9.67 7.91 3.07
C GLU A 7 -9.03 7.75 1.69
N ILE A 8 -8.44 8.82 1.17
CA ILE A 8 -7.81 8.78 -0.15
C ILE A 8 -6.56 7.88 -0.13
N ALA A 9 -5.73 7.98 0.90
CA ALA A 9 -4.55 7.13 1.01
C ALA A 9 -4.94 5.64 1.15
N ALA A 10 -5.98 5.31 1.92
CA ALA A 10 -6.49 3.95 2.05
C ALA A 10 -7.04 3.42 0.72
N LEU A 11 -7.71 4.25 -0.09
CA LEU A 11 -8.18 3.86 -1.41
C LEU A 11 -7.02 3.60 -2.41
N LEU A 12 -5.92 4.34 -2.29
CA LEU A 12 -4.84 4.33 -3.29
C LEU A 12 -3.60 3.52 -2.89
N HIS A 13 -3.41 3.12 -1.62
CA HIS A 13 -2.15 2.55 -1.14
C HIS A 13 -1.65 1.32 -1.92
N ASP A 14 -2.58 0.47 -2.38
CA ASP A 14 -2.28 -0.76 -3.12
C ASP A 14 -2.52 -0.63 -4.65
N ILE A 15 -2.70 0.59 -5.19
CA ILE A 15 -3.08 0.83 -6.61
C ILE A 15 -2.12 0.18 -7.63
N CYS A 16 -0.84 0.05 -7.28
CA CYS A 16 0.19 -0.56 -8.13
C CYS A 16 0.52 -2.02 -7.78
N LYS A 17 -0.25 -2.68 -6.91
CA LYS A 17 0.02 -4.06 -6.47
C LYS A 17 -0.06 -5.08 -7.60
N SER A 18 -1.07 -4.94 -8.47
CA SER A 18 -1.21 -5.77 -9.67
C SER A 18 -0.02 -5.65 -10.61
N ASP A 19 0.58 -4.46 -10.72
CA ASP A 19 1.77 -4.27 -11.57
C ASP A 19 3.02 -4.87 -10.92
N GLU A 20 3.20 -4.73 -9.60
CA GLU A 20 4.29 -5.39 -8.87
C GLU A 20 4.25 -6.92 -9.08
N LEU A 21 3.06 -7.51 -9.00
CA LEU A 21 2.85 -8.94 -9.25
C LEU A 21 3.21 -9.34 -10.69
N LYS A 22 2.75 -8.59 -11.70
CA LYS A 22 3.08 -8.86 -13.12
C LYS A 22 4.57 -8.76 -13.41
N CYS A 23 5.26 -7.85 -12.72
CA CYS A 23 6.69 -7.65 -12.88
C CYS A 23 7.54 -8.49 -11.91
N GLN A 24 6.95 -9.46 -11.21
CA GLN A 24 7.65 -10.36 -10.28
C GLN A 24 8.50 -9.60 -9.24
N GLY A 25 7.97 -8.49 -8.73
CA GLY A 25 8.65 -7.71 -7.68
C GLY A 25 9.82 -6.85 -8.15
N LYS A 26 10.02 -6.65 -9.47
CA LYS A 26 11.09 -5.79 -10.01
C LYS A 26 11.03 -4.33 -9.54
N PHE A 27 9.87 -3.86 -9.09
CA PHE A 27 9.72 -2.57 -8.43
C PHE A 27 8.74 -2.69 -7.27
N CYS A 28 8.87 -1.78 -6.30
CA CYS A 28 7.99 -1.70 -5.14
C CYS A 28 6.66 -1.00 -5.51
N HIS A 29 5.53 -1.65 -5.19
CA HIS A 29 4.21 -1.09 -5.45
C HIS A 29 3.95 0.22 -4.71
N ALA A 30 4.47 0.37 -3.48
CA ALA A 30 4.30 1.58 -2.68
C ALA A 30 4.96 2.81 -3.33
N GLU A 31 6.16 2.64 -3.88
CA GLU A 31 6.89 3.74 -4.54
C GLU A 31 6.24 4.13 -5.87
N LYS A 32 5.87 3.15 -6.69
CA LYS A 32 5.17 3.42 -7.95
C LYS A 32 3.77 3.98 -7.69
N GLY A 33 3.08 3.46 -6.67
CA GLY A 33 1.76 3.87 -6.24
C GLY A 33 1.73 5.30 -5.73
N ALA A 34 2.74 5.72 -4.96
CA ALA A 34 2.86 7.11 -4.51
C ALA A 34 2.99 8.06 -5.72
N ARG A 35 3.86 7.76 -6.68
CA ARG A 35 4.00 8.57 -7.91
C ARG A 35 2.69 8.65 -8.71
N LEU A 36 2.02 7.51 -8.90
CA LEU A 36 0.74 7.47 -9.60
C LEU A 36 -0.36 8.23 -8.86
N ALA A 37 -0.39 8.16 -7.53
CA ALA A 37 -1.32 8.92 -6.70
C ALA A 37 -1.10 10.42 -6.88
N GLU A 38 0.14 10.90 -6.90
CA GLU A 38 0.41 12.32 -7.21
C GLU A 38 -0.16 12.74 -8.56
N GLU A 39 0.09 11.95 -9.62
CA GLU A 39 -0.42 12.24 -10.97
C GLU A 39 -1.94 12.32 -11.00
N ILE A 40 -2.62 11.34 -10.36
CA ILE A 40 -4.07 11.30 -10.26
C ILE A 40 -4.58 12.53 -9.50
N LEU A 41 -4.04 12.82 -8.32
CA LEU A 41 -4.53 13.89 -7.47
C LEU A 41 -4.28 15.29 -8.08
N ARG A 42 -3.13 15.51 -8.71
CA ARG A 42 -2.87 16.76 -9.48
C ARG A 42 -3.91 16.94 -10.58
N LYS A 43 -4.29 15.87 -11.30
CA LYS A 43 -5.32 15.92 -12.35
C LYS A 43 -6.70 16.33 -11.81
N TYR A 44 -7.00 16.00 -10.55
CA TYR A 44 -8.25 16.39 -9.90
C TYR A 44 -8.16 17.73 -9.15
N GLY A 45 -7.04 18.45 -9.23
CA GLY A 45 -6.91 19.79 -8.67
C GLY A 45 -6.66 19.84 -7.16
N PHE A 46 -6.15 18.76 -6.56
CA PHE A 46 -5.75 18.76 -5.15
C PHE A 46 -4.51 19.65 -4.93
N GLY A 47 -4.41 20.26 -3.75
CA GLY A 47 -3.25 21.06 -3.37
C GLY A 47 -2.02 20.21 -3.07
N GLU A 48 -0.82 20.73 -3.36
CA GLU A 48 0.45 19.98 -3.22
C GLU A 48 0.72 19.50 -1.79
N GLU A 49 0.24 20.22 -0.76
CA GLU A 49 0.38 19.77 0.64
C GLU A 49 -0.43 18.48 0.90
N ILE A 50 -1.67 18.43 0.43
CA ILE A 50 -2.54 17.25 0.55
C ILE A 50 -1.95 16.08 -0.25
N ILE A 51 -1.46 16.38 -1.44
CA ILE A 51 -0.81 15.38 -2.31
C ILE A 51 0.41 14.79 -1.61
N ALA A 52 1.31 15.63 -1.09
CA ALA A 52 2.50 15.18 -0.36
C ALA A 52 2.14 14.33 0.86
N ALA A 53 1.11 14.71 1.62
CA ALA A 53 0.64 13.95 2.77
C ALA A 53 0.11 12.56 2.37
N ILE A 54 -0.71 12.47 1.32
CA ILE A 54 -1.25 11.19 0.81
C ILE A 54 -0.11 10.33 0.26
N SER A 55 0.78 10.90 -0.57
CA SER A 55 1.92 10.19 -1.14
C SER A 55 2.88 9.66 -0.07
N HIS A 56 3.10 10.43 1.01
CA HIS A 56 3.87 9.96 2.15
C HIS A 56 3.19 8.75 2.83
N CYS A 57 1.87 8.77 3.03
CA CYS A 57 1.14 7.62 3.56
C CYS A 57 1.31 6.39 2.67
N ILE A 58 1.20 6.56 1.35
CA ILE A 58 1.32 5.47 0.37
C ILE A 58 2.76 4.94 0.31
N ILE A 59 3.80 5.78 0.29
CA ILE A 59 5.17 5.28 0.18
C ILE A 59 5.62 4.57 1.46
N THR A 60 5.09 4.94 2.63
CA THR A 60 5.52 4.42 3.93
C THR A 60 4.71 3.24 4.45
N HIS A 61 3.58 2.85 3.82
CA HIS A 61 2.72 1.78 4.35
C HIS A 61 3.37 0.37 4.31
N ARG A 62 4.52 0.20 3.65
CA ARG A 62 5.14 -1.13 3.46
C ARG A 62 6.19 -1.42 4.52
N THR A 63 6.21 -2.65 5.03
CA THR A 63 7.23 -3.11 6.00
C THR A 63 8.59 -3.42 5.36
N ARG A 64 8.60 -3.69 4.04
CA ARG A 64 9.78 -4.17 3.30
C ARG A 64 10.57 -3.07 2.58
N ASN A 65 10.28 -1.80 2.84
CA ASN A 65 11.01 -0.69 2.25
C ASN A 65 11.75 0.11 3.34
N ASN A 66 12.57 1.08 2.93
CA ASN A 66 13.35 1.90 3.85
C ASN A 66 12.60 3.17 4.30
N PHE A 67 11.31 3.29 3.97
CA PHE A 67 10.51 4.48 4.27
C PHE A 67 9.73 4.26 5.57
N GLN A 68 9.86 5.18 6.52
CA GLN A 68 9.20 5.09 7.83
C GLN A 68 7.98 6.00 7.87
N PRO A 69 6.85 5.56 8.46
CA PRO A 69 5.69 6.43 8.62
C PRO A 69 5.97 7.50 9.70
N GLU A 70 6.23 8.74 9.26
CA GLU A 70 6.52 9.86 10.17
C GLU A 70 5.26 10.57 10.69
N THR A 71 4.27 10.76 9.83
CA THR A 71 3.02 11.48 10.14
C THR A 71 2.01 10.61 10.88
N LYS A 72 1.02 11.25 11.53
CA LYS A 72 -0.04 10.53 12.24
C LYS A 72 -0.89 9.71 11.27
N GLU A 73 -1.20 10.27 10.11
CA GLU A 73 -1.95 9.65 9.02
C GLU A 73 -1.20 8.44 8.47
N ALA A 74 0.10 8.57 8.22
CA ALA A 74 0.92 7.47 7.73
C ALA A 74 1.00 6.31 8.73
N LYS A 75 1.14 6.60 10.03
CA LYS A 75 1.13 5.57 11.08
C LYS A 75 -0.20 4.85 11.16
N ILE A 76 -1.31 5.60 11.09
CA ILE A 76 -2.66 5.01 11.11
C ILE A 76 -2.86 4.10 9.89
N LEU A 77 -2.50 4.55 8.68
CA LEU A 77 -2.62 3.73 7.48
C LEU A 77 -1.72 2.49 7.55
N TYR A 78 -0.49 2.66 8.03
CA TYR A 78 0.45 1.56 8.23
C TYR A 78 -0.16 0.48 9.14
N ASP A 79 -0.62 0.87 10.33
CA ASP A 79 -1.20 -0.04 11.30
C ASP A 79 -2.45 -0.73 10.75
N ALA A 80 -3.33 0.02 10.07
CA ALA A 80 -4.53 -0.53 9.44
C ALA A 80 -4.22 -1.60 8.39
N ASP A 81 -3.23 -1.38 7.52
CA ASP A 81 -2.79 -2.38 6.53
C ASP A 81 -2.17 -3.62 7.20
N LYS A 82 -1.40 -3.45 8.28
CA LYS A 82 -0.86 -4.62 9.01
C LYS A 82 -1.93 -5.42 9.73
N LEU A 83 -2.94 -4.76 10.27
CA LEU A 83 -4.08 -5.44 10.89
C LEU A 83 -4.88 -6.27 9.88
N ASP A 84 -5.05 -5.79 8.63
CA ASP A 84 -5.70 -6.55 7.56
C ASP A 84 -4.87 -7.77 7.09
N ALA A 85 -3.54 -7.69 7.22
CA ALA A 85 -2.63 -8.78 6.83
C ALA A 85 -2.55 -9.93 7.87
N ILE A 86 -3.20 -9.81 9.02
CA ILE A 86 -3.18 -10.83 10.09
C ILE A 86 -4.57 -11.36 10.43
N GLY A 87 -4.65 -12.30 11.37
CA GLY A 87 -5.91 -12.93 11.78
C GLY A 87 -6.56 -13.75 10.67
N ALA A 88 -7.86 -14.02 10.79
CA ALA A 88 -8.59 -14.87 9.85
C ALA A 88 -8.58 -14.32 8.41
N ILE A 89 -8.75 -12.99 8.27
CA ILE A 89 -8.72 -12.30 6.97
C ILE A 89 -7.33 -12.41 6.35
N GLY A 90 -6.28 -12.11 7.11
CA GLY A 90 -4.89 -12.22 6.66
C GLY A 90 -4.53 -13.63 6.21
N ILE A 91 -4.96 -14.66 6.94
CA ILE A 91 -4.76 -16.06 6.55
C ILE A 91 -5.41 -16.33 5.19
N ALA A 92 -6.69 -16.00 5.02
CA ALA A 92 -7.41 -16.21 3.76
C ALA A 92 -6.74 -15.46 2.60
N ARG A 93 -6.36 -14.19 2.80
CA ARG A 93 -5.66 -13.36 1.82
C ARG A 93 -4.33 -13.97 1.40
N ASN A 94 -3.55 -14.52 2.35
CA ASN A 94 -2.27 -15.17 2.05
C ASN A 94 -2.42 -16.39 1.14
N PHE A 95 -3.42 -17.24 1.39
CA PHE A 95 -3.72 -18.38 0.50
C PHE A 95 -4.12 -17.91 -0.91
N MET A 96 -4.97 -16.88 -1.02
CA MET A 96 -5.38 -16.33 -2.32
C MET A 96 -4.20 -15.73 -3.10
N VAL A 97 -3.33 -14.98 -2.43
CA VAL A 97 -2.14 -14.39 -3.07
C VAL A 97 -1.17 -15.49 -3.51
N ALA A 98 -0.93 -16.50 -2.67
CA ALA A 98 -0.02 -17.59 -3.00
C ALA A 98 -0.46 -18.37 -4.25
N GLU A 99 -1.77 -18.62 -4.41
CA GLU A 99 -2.34 -19.19 -5.63
C GLU A 99 -2.08 -18.29 -6.85
N LEU A 100 -2.33 -16.99 -6.73
CA LEU A 100 -2.13 -16.02 -7.81
C LEU A 100 -0.67 -15.96 -8.29
N ILE A 101 0.30 -16.11 -7.39
CA ILE A 101 1.73 -16.13 -7.70
C ILE A 101 2.31 -17.53 -7.87
N LYS A 102 1.46 -18.58 -7.90
CA LYS A 102 1.83 -19.99 -8.07
C LYS A 102 2.94 -20.46 -7.12
N THR A 103 2.87 -20.01 -5.86
CA THR A 103 3.86 -20.38 -4.82
C THR A 103 3.24 -21.40 -3.86
N PRO A 104 3.96 -22.48 -3.48
CA PRO A 104 3.45 -23.44 -2.50
C PRO A 104 3.20 -22.77 -1.16
N VAL A 105 1.99 -22.95 -0.61
CA VAL A 105 1.58 -22.32 0.66
C VAL A 105 1.84 -23.21 1.88
N LEU A 106 2.06 -24.50 1.67
CA LEU A 106 2.31 -25.48 2.71
C LEU A 106 3.74 -26.01 2.59
N TYR A 107 4.45 -26.05 3.71
CA TYR A 107 5.70 -26.79 3.82
C TYR A 107 5.37 -28.27 3.92
N THR A 108 5.78 -29.05 2.91
CA THR A 108 5.43 -30.48 2.80
C THR A 108 6.48 -31.43 3.38
N GLY A 109 7.55 -30.90 4.00
CA GLY A 109 8.73 -31.69 4.38
C GLY A 109 9.72 -31.76 3.23
#